data_AF-A0A8T5ZPH1-F1
#
_entry.id   AF-A0A8T5ZPH1-F1
#
_cell.length_a   1.000
_cell.length_b   1.000
_cell.length_c   1.000
_cell.angle_alpha   90.00
_cell.angle_beta   90.00
_cell.angle_gamma   90.00
#
_symmetry.space_group_name_H-M   'P 1'
#
loop_
_entity.id
_entity.type
_entity.pdbx_description
1 polymer ?
#
loop_
_entity_poly.entity_id
_entity_poly.type
_entity_poly.pdbx_seq_one_letter_code
_entity_poly.pdbx_strand_id
1 'polypeptide(L)'
;SGAEDIAATANAVAQNYTDIKALQNKTQDATTTQKGIVQLTSSRVSESETLAATTKAVALNYADIQALQGKTNDATPTNKGIIRVSDSRTSTESGVAASSLAASQNYSDMKGLFGQCGMKSRNLGVVYTNSQSFAIFVSVNAVLSDGSSFLSANVNVDGNSANFRGSQTTNLAGQRATIAFMVPAGATYIVQQFSGTVSDVTWVEVDKK
;
A
#
# COMPACT_ATOMS: atom_id res chain seq x y z
N SER A 1 -57.87 6.13 -81.45
CA SER A 1 -57.70 5.91 -80.00
C SER A 1 -56.52 5.00 -79.69
N GLY A 2 -56.44 3.74 -80.15
CA GLY A 2 -55.38 2.81 -79.71
C GLY A 2 -53.92 3.19 -80.01
N ALA A 3 -53.60 3.79 -81.16
CA ALA A 3 -52.21 4.15 -81.50
C ALA A 3 -51.71 5.41 -80.74
N GLU A 4 -52.60 6.36 -80.47
CA GLU A 4 -52.30 7.57 -79.68
C GLU A 4 -52.11 7.21 -78.20
N ASP A 5 -52.92 6.29 -77.66
CA ASP A 5 -52.76 5.78 -76.29
C ASP A 5 -51.44 5.00 -76.12
N ILE A 6 -51.05 4.19 -77.11
CA ILE A 6 -49.76 3.49 -77.11
C ILE A 6 -48.59 4.50 -77.18
N ALA A 7 -48.69 5.53 -78.01
CA ALA A 7 -47.67 6.57 -78.12
C ALA A 7 -47.57 7.43 -76.85
N ALA A 8 -48.69 7.77 -76.22
CA ALA A 8 -48.73 8.48 -74.94
C ALA A 8 -48.07 7.64 -73.83
N THR A 9 -48.36 6.34 -73.80
CA THR A 9 -47.75 5.40 -72.85
C THR A 9 -46.24 5.28 -73.07
N ALA A 10 -45.80 5.13 -74.33
CA ALA A 10 -44.38 5.03 -74.68
C ALA A 10 -43.60 6.30 -74.31
N ASN A 11 -44.19 7.48 -74.53
CA ASN A 11 -43.59 8.76 -74.16
C ASN A 11 -43.48 8.93 -72.65
N ALA A 12 -44.49 8.52 -71.88
CA ALA A 12 -44.45 8.53 -70.42
C ALA A 12 -43.35 7.60 -69.87
N VAL A 13 -43.16 6.42 -70.48
CA VAL A 13 -42.09 5.49 -70.10
C VAL A 13 -40.70 6.09 -70.39
N ALA A 14 -40.53 6.72 -71.56
CA ALA A 14 -39.27 7.38 -71.92
C ALA A 14 -38.95 8.57 -70.99
N GLN A 15 -39.96 9.34 -70.59
CA GLN A 15 -39.80 10.44 -69.64
C GLN A 15 -39.44 9.91 -68.24
N ASN A 16 -40.16 8.90 -67.75
CA ASN A 16 -39.86 8.26 -66.46
C ASN A 16 -38.44 7.70 -66.41
N TYR A 17 -37.97 7.06 -67.48
CA TYR A 17 -36.59 6.57 -67.57
C TYR A 17 -35.57 7.71 -67.45
N THR A 18 -35.85 8.84 -68.10
CA THR A 18 -34.99 10.03 -68.08
C THR A 18 -34.95 10.66 -66.68
N ASP A 19 -36.11 10.76 -66.02
CA ASP A 19 -36.24 11.33 -64.68
C ASP A 19 -35.55 10.47 -63.62
N ILE A 20 -35.71 9.14 -63.69
CA ILE A 20 -35.01 8.18 -62.81
C ILE A 20 -33.48 8.30 -62.98
N LYS A 21 -33.00 8.39 -64.22
CA LYS A 21 -31.57 8.52 -64.51
C LYS A 21 -31.01 9.87 -64.03
N ALA A 22 -31.79 10.94 -64.13
CA ALA A 22 -31.44 12.25 -63.60
C ALA A 22 -31.39 12.27 -62.06
N LEU A 23 -32.29 11.54 -61.39
CA LEU A 23 -32.28 11.38 -59.93
C LEU A 23 -31.09 10.56 -59.45
N GLN A 24 -30.74 9.47 -60.15
CA GLN A 24 -29.54 8.68 -59.84
C GLN A 24 -28.28 9.53 -59.93
N ASN A 25 -28.13 10.35 -60.99
CA ASN A 25 -26.98 11.23 -61.17
C ASN A 25 -26.94 12.40 -60.16
N LYS A 26 -28.07 12.76 -59.54
CA LYS A 26 -28.14 13.80 -58.50
C LYS A 26 -27.92 13.28 -57.09
N THR A 27 -27.98 11.97 -56.88
CA THR A 27 -27.76 11.36 -55.57
C THR A 27 -26.26 11.32 -55.29
N GLN A 28 -25.79 12.21 -54.43
CA GLN A 28 -24.38 12.30 -54.03
C GLN A 28 -24.22 11.80 -52.60
N ASP A 29 -23.02 11.34 -52.27
CA ASP A 29 -22.66 11.03 -50.89
C ASP A 29 -22.67 12.33 -50.06
N ALA A 30 -23.05 12.21 -48.79
CA ALA A 30 -23.02 13.37 -47.90
C ALA A 30 -21.57 13.75 -47.57
N THR A 31 -21.32 15.05 -47.45
CA THR A 31 -20.08 15.63 -46.92
C THR A 31 -20.43 16.62 -45.81
N THR A 32 -19.43 17.12 -45.10
CA THR A 32 -19.64 18.14 -44.05
C THR A 32 -20.19 19.46 -44.58
N THR A 33 -20.06 19.73 -45.89
CA THR A 33 -20.55 20.96 -46.54
C THR A 33 -21.70 20.73 -47.51
N GLN A 34 -22.01 19.47 -47.86
CA GLN A 34 -23.03 19.12 -48.85
C GLN A 34 -23.92 17.97 -48.35
N LYS A 35 -25.23 18.16 -48.46
CA LYS A 35 -26.21 17.11 -48.13
C LYS A 35 -26.13 15.98 -49.17
N GLY A 36 -26.31 14.73 -48.71
CA GLY A 36 -26.28 13.53 -49.54
C GLY A 36 -26.75 12.29 -48.77
N ILE A 37 -26.45 11.10 -49.30
CA ILE A 37 -26.70 9.80 -48.65
C ILE A 37 -25.46 9.28 -47.94
N VAL A 38 -25.64 8.48 -46.89
CA VAL A 38 -24.56 7.80 -46.15
C VAL A 38 -24.95 6.35 -45.87
N GLN A 39 -23.97 5.45 -45.83
CA GLN A 39 -24.18 4.09 -45.35
C GLN A 39 -24.05 4.04 -43.83
N LEU A 40 -24.84 3.19 -43.18
CA LEU A 40 -24.79 2.99 -41.73
C LEU A 40 -23.84 1.86 -41.36
N THR A 41 -23.07 2.06 -40.30
CA THR A 41 -22.21 1.03 -39.72
C THR A 41 -22.55 0.74 -38.26
N SER A 42 -22.49 -0.54 -37.91
CA SER A 42 -22.54 -1.01 -36.51
C SER A 42 -21.15 -1.33 -35.95
N SER A 43 -20.09 -1.11 -36.72
CA SER A 43 -18.72 -1.20 -36.20
C SER A 43 -18.52 -0.15 -35.12
N ARG A 44 -17.85 -0.54 -34.04
CA ARG A 44 -17.57 0.31 -32.88
C ARG A 44 -16.25 1.07 -32.98
N VAL A 45 -15.42 0.71 -33.97
CA VAL A 45 -14.05 1.18 -34.18
C VAL A 45 -13.79 1.50 -35.66
N SER A 46 -14.81 1.97 -36.38
CA SER A 46 -14.64 2.34 -37.79
C SER A 46 -13.90 3.66 -37.91
N GLU A 47 -12.83 3.66 -38.70
CA GLU A 47 -12.06 4.87 -39.06
C GLU A 47 -12.57 5.52 -40.36
N SER A 48 -13.67 5.02 -40.93
CA SER A 48 -14.22 5.53 -42.18
C SER A 48 -14.95 6.84 -41.97
N GLU A 49 -14.59 7.86 -42.76
CA GLU A 49 -15.27 9.16 -42.78
C GLU A 49 -16.53 9.17 -43.66
N THR A 50 -16.80 8.09 -44.42
CA THR A 50 -17.95 7.96 -45.33
C THR A 50 -19.12 7.18 -44.73
N LEU A 51 -18.91 6.56 -43.56
CA LEU A 51 -19.92 5.77 -42.85
C LEU A 51 -20.48 6.54 -41.65
N ALA A 52 -21.79 6.51 -41.47
CA ALA A 52 -22.44 7.03 -40.27
C ALA A 52 -22.62 5.94 -39.22
N ALA A 53 -22.26 6.24 -37.97
CA ALA A 53 -22.45 5.31 -36.86
C ALA A 53 -23.95 5.14 -36.53
N THR A 54 -24.38 3.89 -36.32
CA THR A 54 -25.71 3.61 -35.77
C THR A 54 -25.80 4.03 -34.30
N THR A 55 -27.01 4.41 -33.84
CA THR A 55 -27.27 4.73 -32.42
C THR A 55 -26.86 3.60 -31.48
N LYS A 56 -26.97 2.34 -31.93
CA LYS A 56 -26.52 1.17 -31.16
C LYS A 56 -25.00 1.17 -30.94
N ALA A 57 -24.22 1.43 -31.99
CA ALA A 57 -22.76 1.51 -31.86
C ALA A 57 -22.34 2.66 -30.93
N VAL A 58 -22.99 3.82 -31.06
CA VAL A 58 -22.76 4.99 -30.18
C VAL A 58 -23.09 4.69 -28.72
N ALA A 59 -24.25 4.06 -28.46
CA ALA A 59 -24.68 3.71 -27.11
C ALA A 59 -23.72 2.73 -26.41
N LEU A 60 -23.20 1.73 -27.16
CA LEU A 60 -22.22 0.79 -26.63
C LEU A 60 -20.87 1.48 -26.33
N ASN A 61 -20.40 2.38 -27.21
CA ASN A 61 -19.20 3.17 -26.95
C ASN A 61 -19.36 4.06 -25.71
N TYR A 62 -20.52 4.70 -25.54
CA TYR A 62 -20.81 5.49 -24.36
C TYR A 62 -20.81 4.64 -23.08
N ALA A 63 -21.46 3.47 -23.09
CA ALA A 63 -21.46 2.56 -21.95
C ALA A 63 -20.05 2.13 -21.53
N ASP A 64 -19.18 1.82 -22.49
CA ASP A 64 -17.79 1.45 -22.22
C ASP A 64 -16.98 2.62 -21.64
N ILE A 65 -17.18 3.85 -22.15
CA ILE A 65 -16.53 5.05 -21.60
C ILE A 65 -16.96 5.26 -20.14
N GLN A 66 -18.24 5.15 -19.82
CA GLN A 66 -18.74 5.28 -18.45
C GLN A 66 -18.15 4.21 -17.52
N ALA A 67 -18.01 2.97 -18.01
CA ALA A 67 -17.39 1.89 -17.25
C ALA A 67 -15.88 2.11 -17.02
N LEU A 68 -15.18 2.72 -17.97
CA LEU A 68 -13.77 3.06 -17.86
C LEU A 68 -13.53 4.22 -16.89
N GLN A 69 -14.36 5.27 -16.91
CA GLN A 69 -14.25 6.40 -15.98
C GLN A 69 -14.28 5.97 -14.51
N GLY A 70 -15.15 5.01 -14.17
CA GLY A 70 -15.21 4.44 -12.82
C GLY A 70 -13.94 3.68 -12.41
N LYS A 71 -13.10 3.26 -13.36
CA LYS A 71 -11.83 2.56 -13.11
C LYS A 71 -10.61 3.48 -13.13
N THR A 72 -10.70 4.66 -13.72
CA THR A 72 -9.58 5.61 -13.87
C THR A 72 -9.59 6.72 -12.83
N ASN A 73 -10.66 6.87 -12.05
CA ASN A 73 -10.72 7.83 -10.95
C ASN A 73 -9.78 7.42 -9.80
N ASP A 74 -9.31 8.39 -9.02
CA ASP A 74 -8.54 8.12 -7.82
C ASP A 74 -9.35 7.27 -6.83
N ALA A 75 -8.69 6.30 -6.21
CA ALA A 75 -9.31 5.51 -5.16
C ALA A 75 -9.55 6.36 -3.92
N THR A 76 -10.65 6.08 -3.22
CA THR A 76 -10.95 6.62 -1.90
C THR A 76 -11.03 5.47 -0.89
N PRO A 77 -11.08 5.75 0.43
CA PRO A 77 -11.28 4.69 1.42
C PRO A 77 -12.56 3.85 1.22
N THR A 78 -13.55 4.36 0.48
CA THR A 78 -14.84 3.69 0.25
C THR A 78 -15.06 3.27 -1.22
N ASN A 79 -14.25 3.76 -2.16
CA ASN A 79 -14.45 3.53 -3.59
C ASN A 79 -13.15 3.07 -4.25
N LYS A 80 -13.27 2.04 -5.09
CA LYS A 80 -12.14 1.52 -5.89
C LYS A 80 -11.72 2.55 -6.94
N GLY A 81 -10.42 2.61 -7.23
CA GLY A 81 -9.82 3.51 -8.21
C GLY A 81 -8.32 3.27 -8.36
N ILE A 82 -7.62 4.19 -9.01
CA ILE A 82 -6.15 4.19 -9.11
C ILE A 82 -5.51 4.89 -7.91
N ILE A 83 -4.30 4.50 -7.53
CA ILE A 83 -3.52 5.10 -6.42
C ILE A 83 -2.09 5.32 -6.89
N ARG A 84 -1.48 6.44 -6.48
CA ARG A 84 -0.04 6.66 -6.69
C ARG A 84 0.76 5.93 -5.61
N VAL A 85 1.90 5.35 -5.97
CA VAL A 85 2.80 4.70 -4.99
C VAL A 85 3.99 5.62 -4.71
N SER A 86 4.39 5.74 -3.44
CA SER A 86 5.49 6.61 -3.04
C SER A 86 6.49 5.90 -2.13
N ASP A 87 7.78 6.19 -2.36
CA ASP A 87 8.88 5.82 -1.47
C ASP A 87 9.07 6.81 -0.30
N SER A 88 8.29 7.89 -0.26
CA SER A 88 8.33 8.85 0.84
C SER A 88 7.86 8.22 2.14
N ARG A 89 8.66 8.36 3.19
CA ARG A 89 8.43 7.78 4.51
C ARG A 89 7.63 8.68 5.45
N THR A 90 7.37 9.90 5.02
CA THR A 90 6.72 10.96 5.82
C THR A 90 5.55 11.61 5.08
N SER A 91 5.07 10.99 3.99
CA SER A 91 3.95 11.54 3.23
C SER A 91 2.67 11.53 4.06
N THR A 92 1.92 12.62 3.96
CA THR A 92 0.56 12.75 4.52
C THR A 92 -0.47 12.98 3.41
N GLU A 93 -0.10 12.75 2.14
CA GLU A 93 -1.00 12.95 1.01
C GLU A 93 -2.12 11.92 0.97
N SER A 94 -3.35 12.39 0.73
CA SER A 94 -4.47 11.51 0.41
C SER A 94 -4.33 10.97 -1.02
N GLY A 95 -4.66 9.70 -1.25
CA GLY A 95 -4.55 9.07 -2.58
C GLY A 95 -3.15 8.58 -2.95
N VAL A 96 -2.24 8.46 -1.97
CA VAL A 96 -0.90 7.89 -2.15
C VAL A 96 -0.71 6.71 -1.21
N ALA A 97 -0.36 5.54 -1.75
CA ALA A 97 0.05 4.38 -0.98
C ALA A 97 1.57 4.38 -0.75
N ALA A 98 1.99 3.89 0.41
CA ALA A 98 3.40 3.63 0.67
C ALA A 98 3.90 2.46 -0.18
N SER A 99 5.12 2.58 -0.72
CA SER A 99 5.80 1.48 -1.39
C SER A 99 6.29 0.43 -0.38
N SER A 100 6.62 -0.77 -0.89
CA SER A 100 7.30 -1.79 -0.08
C SER A 100 8.66 -1.32 0.43
N LEU A 101 9.34 -0.41 -0.29
CA LEU A 101 10.59 0.20 0.15
C LEU A 101 10.36 1.11 1.35
N ALA A 102 9.43 2.06 1.26
CA ALA A 102 9.09 2.94 2.37
C ALA A 102 8.65 2.15 3.61
N ALA A 103 7.82 1.12 3.41
CA ALA A 103 7.33 0.26 4.48
C ALA A 103 8.46 -0.57 5.14
N SER A 104 9.33 -1.20 4.35
CA SER A 104 10.42 -2.03 4.86
C SER A 104 11.50 -1.22 5.57
N GLN A 105 11.77 0.01 5.10
CA GLN A 105 12.67 0.93 5.77
C GLN A 105 12.07 1.46 7.07
N ASN A 106 10.78 1.84 7.10
CA ASN A 106 10.07 2.18 8.35
C ASN A 106 10.12 1.04 9.37
N TYR A 107 9.87 -0.19 8.92
CA TYR A 107 10.00 -1.37 9.77
C TYR A 107 11.43 -1.54 10.31
N SER A 108 12.45 -1.37 9.46
CA SER A 108 13.85 -1.50 9.85
C SER A 108 14.27 -0.45 10.88
N ASP A 109 13.82 0.80 10.72
CA ASP A 109 14.10 1.88 11.66
C ASP A 109 13.39 1.64 13.01
N MET A 110 12.13 1.19 12.99
CA MET A 110 11.42 0.80 14.21
C MET A 110 12.08 -0.41 14.89
N LYS A 111 12.56 -1.38 14.11
CA LYS A 111 13.34 -2.51 14.63
C LYS A 111 14.73 -2.07 15.09
N GLY A 112 15.33 -1.03 14.53
CA GLY A 112 16.55 -0.43 15.09
C GLY A 112 16.27 0.22 16.42
N LEU A 113 15.28 1.12 16.46
CA LEU A 113 14.95 1.93 17.63
C LEU A 113 14.37 1.11 18.80
N PHE A 114 13.58 0.08 18.51
CA PHE A 114 12.91 -0.76 19.52
C PHE A 114 13.26 -2.25 19.46
N GLY A 115 13.95 -2.73 18.42
CA GLY A 115 14.33 -4.15 18.26
C GLY A 115 15.84 -4.40 18.41
N GLN A 116 16.67 -3.35 18.44
CA GLN A 116 18.02 -3.40 19.01
C GLN A 116 18.04 -3.05 20.50
N CYS A 117 16.87 -2.90 21.15
CA CYS A 117 16.83 -3.19 22.57
C CYS A 117 17.07 -4.71 22.70
N GLY A 118 18.35 -5.07 22.72
CA GLY A 118 18.83 -6.38 22.36
C GLY A 118 18.38 -7.38 23.39
N MET A 119 17.32 -8.13 23.06
CA MET A 119 17.01 -9.39 23.72
C MET A 119 18.22 -10.31 23.56
N LYS A 120 19.17 -10.24 24.48
CA LYS A 120 20.34 -11.10 24.48
C LYS A 120 19.96 -12.38 25.20
N SER A 121 20.33 -13.53 24.64
CA SER A 121 20.28 -14.81 25.36
C SER A 121 21.37 -14.79 26.44
N ARG A 122 21.05 -14.19 27.59
CA ARG A 122 21.90 -14.07 28.77
C ARG A 122 21.26 -14.85 29.92
N ASN A 123 22.09 -15.30 30.86
CA ASN A 123 21.65 -16.04 32.03
C ASN A 123 21.93 -15.22 33.29
N LEU A 124 21.02 -15.30 34.27
CA LEU A 124 21.28 -14.78 35.60
C LEU A 124 22.46 -15.53 36.23
N GLY A 125 23.24 -14.85 37.07
CA GLY A 125 24.40 -15.43 37.75
C GLY A 125 25.68 -15.46 36.92
N VAL A 126 25.65 -15.01 35.65
CA VAL A 126 26.82 -14.97 34.77
C VAL A 126 27.38 -13.55 34.71
N VAL A 127 28.71 -13.43 34.82
CA VAL A 127 29.43 -12.17 34.66
C VAL A 127 29.60 -11.88 33.17
N TYR A 128 29.22 -10.68 32.76
CA TYR A 128 29.39 -10.16 31.41
C TYR A 128 30.27 -8.91 31.42
N THR A 129 30.90 -8.60 30.30
CA THR A 129 31.72 -7.40 30.12
C THR A 129 31.08 -6.51 29.06
N ASN A 130 30.98 -5.21 29.33
CA ASN A 130 30.64 -4.25 28.29
C ASN A 130 31.86 -4.01 27.37
N SER A 131 31.88 -4.73 26.25
CA SER A 131 32.92 -4.57 25.23
C SER A 131 32.67 -3.43 24.24
N GLN A 132 31.62 -2.62 24.43
CA GLN A 132 31.40 -1.43 23.63
C GLN A 132 32.33 -0.30 24.08
N SER A 133 32.62 0.63 23.17
CA SER A 133 33.43 1.83 23.47
C SER A 133 32.67 2.91 24.25
N PHE A 134 31.44 2.64 24.69
CA PHE A 134 30.57 3.56 25.42
C PHE A 134 29.74 2.80 26.46
N ALA A 135 29.10 3.53 27.37
CA ALA A 135 28.25 2.93 28.40
C ALA A 135 26.97 2.35 27.80
N ILE A 136 26.63 1.10 28.14
CA ILE A 136 25.38 0.46 27.73
C ILE A 136 24.33 0.57 28.83
N PHE A 137 23.06 0.61 28.44
CA PHE A 137 21.94 0.44 29.38
C PHE A 137 21.50 -1.02 29.37
N VAL A 138 21.40 -1.61 30.55
CA VAL A 138 20.97 -2.99 30.75
C VAL A 138 19.66 -2.99 31.52
N SER A 139 18.66 -3.72 31.02
CA SER A 139 17.38 -3.97 31.69
C SER A 139 17.08 -5.45 31.68
N VAL A 140 16.89 -6.02 32.86
CA VAL A 140 16.52 -7.43 33.03
C VAL A 140 15.17 -7.49 33.72
N ASN A 141 14.25 -8.21 33.10
CA ASN A 141 12.91 -8.42 33.65
C ASN A 141 12.74 -9.90 33.91
N ALA A 142 12.06 -10.26 34.99
CA ALA A 142 11.71 -11.64 35.29
C ALA A 142 10.42 -11.70 36.12
N VAL A 143 9.70 -12.81 36.04
CA VAL A 143 8.55 -13.11 36.91
C VAL A 143 9.07 -13.83 38.15
N LEU A 144 8.71 -13.34 39.33
CA LEU A 144 9.19 -13.88 40.61
C LEU A 144 8.33 -15.06 41.08
N SER A 145 8.94 -16.16 41.54
CA SER A 145 8.20 -17.35 42.00
C SER A 145 7.56 -17.17 43.37
N ASP A 146 8.18 -16.36 44.22
CA ASP A 146 7.74 -16.11 45.59
C ASP A 146 7.90 -14.63 45.94
N GLY A 147 7.34 -14.25 47.09
CA GLY A 147 7.39 -12.87 47.57
C GLY A 147 8.70 -12.46 48.23
N SER A 148 9.74 -13.31 48.20
CA SER A 148 11.07 -13.00 48.76
C SER A 148 12.14 -12.89 47.68
N SER A 149 11.85 -13.32 46.46
CA SER A 149 12.74 -13.29 45.30
C SER A 149 12.90 -11.87 44.77
N PHE A 150 14.11 -11.39 44.57
CA PHE A 150 14.35 -10.12 43.85
C PHE A 150 15.55 -10.20 42.93
N LEU A 151 15.58 -9.33 41.92
CA LEU A 151 16.74 -9.15 41.05
C LEU A 151 17.72 -8.17 41.69
N SER A 152 19.00 -8.49 41.64
CA SER A 152 20.11 -7.64 42.05
C SER A 152 21.13 -7.60 40.93
N ALA A 153 21.74 -6.43 40.72
CA ALA A 153 22.83 -6.27 39.79
C ALA A 153 24.08 -5.75 40.51
N ASN A 154 25.24 -6.20 40.08
CA ASN A 154 26.52 -5.62 40.45
C ASN A 154 27.21 -5.16 39.19
N VAL A 155 27.67 -3.92 39.17
CA VAL A 155 28.53 -3.37 38.12
C VAL A 155 29.89 -3.09 38.74
N ASN A 156 30.94 -3.66 38.17
CA ASN A 156 32.29 -3.52 38.67
C ASN A 156 33.16 -2.76 37.64
N VAL A 157 33.77 -1.68 38.11
CA VAL A 157 34.67 -0.82 37.34
C VAL A 157 36.01 -0.80 38.08
N ASP A 158 37.05 -1.39 37.48
CA ASP A 158 38.42 -1.39 38.03
C ASP A 158 38.52 -1.86 39.50
N GLY A 159 37.71 -2.86 39.87
CA GLY A 159 37.67 -3.42 41.23
C GLY A 159 36.72 -2.69 42.20
N ASN A 160 36.10 -1.59 41.77
CA ASN A 160 35.04 -0.92 42.52
C ASN A 160 33.67 -1.42 42.07
N SER A 161 32.90 -1.98 43.00
CA SER A 161 31.58 -2.53 42.72
C SER A 161 30.46 -1.59 43.18
N ALA A 162 29.58 -1.22 42.25
CA ALA A 162 28.29 -0.60 42.52
C ALA A 162 27.21 -1.69 42.53
N ASN A 163 26.55 -1.85 43.67
CA ASN A 163 25.46 -2.79 43.82
C ASN A 163 24.11 -2.07 43.66
N PHE A 164 23.28 -2.59 42.76
CA PHE A 164 21.91 -2.15 42.53
C PHE A 164 21.00 -3.27 43.06
N ARG A 165 20.50 -3.11 44.28
CA ARG A 165 19.54 -4.03 44.90
C ARG A 165 18.14 -3.44 44.89
N GLY A 166 17.16 -4.23 44.48
CA GLY A 166 15.78 -3.98 44.87
C GLY A 166 15.59 -4.24 46.37
N SER A 167 14.67 -3.52 46.99
CA SER A 167 14.15 -3.81 48.33
C SER A 167 12.70 -4.26 48.20
N GLN A 168 12.28 -5.31 48.89
CA GLN A 168 10.86 -5.69 48.94
C GLN A 168 10.22 -5.26 50.25
N THR A 169 9.00 -4.73 50.16
CA THR A 169 8.13 -4.43 51.30
C THR A 169 6.85 -5.28 51.30
N THR A 170 6.57 -6.05 50.23
CA THR A 170 5.36 -6.89 50.09
C THR A 170 5.62 -8.11 49.20
N ASN A 171 4.71 -9.11 49.24
CA ASN A 171 4.81 -10.33 48.44
C ASN A 171 4.56 -10.07 46.95
N LEU A 172 5.58 -10.29 46.11
CA LEU A 172 5.56 -10.09 44.66
C LEU A 172 5.48 -11.42 43.86
N ALA A 173 5.04 -12.52 44.45
CA ALA A 173 4.87 -13.79 43.74
C ALA A 173 3.97 -13.62 42.50
N GLY A 174 4.44 -14.10 41.35
CA GLY A 174 3.77 -13.96 40.05
C GLY A 174 3.86 -12.57 39.42
N GLN A 175 4.47 -11.59 40.08
CA GLN A 175 4.67 -10.24 39.52
C GLN A 175 5.99 -10.14 38.73
N ARG A 176 6.03 -9.22 37.77
CA ARG A 176 7.25 -8.91 37.02
C ARG A 176 8.12 -7.93 37.81
N ALA A 177 9.34 -8.36 38.13
CA ALA A 177 10.39 -7.48 38.61
C ALA A 177 11.27 -7.01 37.45
N THR A 178 11.73 -5.76 37.53
CA THR A 178 12.68 -5.19 36.58
C THR A 178 13.84 -4.59 37.35
N ILE A 179 15.05 -4.88 36.89
CA ILE A 179 16.25 -4.16 37.31
C ILE A 179 16.88 -3.51 36.09
N ALA A 180 17.26 -2.24 36.23
CA ALA A 180 17.85 -1.45 35.17
C ALA A 180 19.04 -0.65 35.70
N PHE A 181 20.13 -0.64 34.93
CA PHE A 181 21.38 0.00 35.32
C PHE A 181 22.23 0.33 34.08
N MET A 182 23.20 1.22 34.27
CA MET A 182 24.20 1.55 33.24
C MET A 182 25.49 0.78 33.52
N VAL A 183 26.14 0.30 32.45
CA VAL A 183 27.43 -0.38 32.53
C VAL A 183 28.43 0.44 31.70
N PRO A 184 29.43 1.10 32.34
CA PRO A 184 30.48 1.83 31.62
C PRO A 184 31.24 0.96 30.62
N ALA A 185 31.92 1.58 29.65
CA ALA A 185 32.79 0.87 28.72
C ALA A 185 33.89 0.10 29.47
N GLY A 186 34.11 -1.17 29.13
CA GLY A 186 35.10 -2.03 29.78
C GLY A 186 34.70 -2.58 31.15
N ALA A 187 33.60 -2.11 31.75
CA ALA A 187 33.14 -2.59 33.04
C ALA A 187 32.53 -4.00 32.95
N THR A 188 32.59 -4.75 34.06
CA THR A 188 31.89 -6.03 34.19
C THR A 188 30.59 -5.85 34.96
N TYR A 189 29.63 -6.72 34.70
CA TYR A 189 28.34 -6.72 35.38
C TYR A 189 27.77 -8.12 35.49
N ILE A 190 26.92 -8.31 36.49
CA ILE A 190 26.19 -9.55 36.73
C ILE A 190 24.82 -9.19 37.25
N VAL A 191 23.79 -9.91 36.78
CA VAL A 191 22.44 -9.85 37.35
C VAL A 191 22.14 -11.19 37.99
N GLN A 192 21.67 -11.18 39.23
CA GLN A 192 21.43 -12.35 40.05
C GLN A 192 20.01 -12.27 40.61
N GLN A 193 19.40 -13.44 40.81
CA GLN A 193 18.24 -13.56 41.67
C GLN A 193 18.72 -13.83 43.11
N PHE A 194 18.01 -13.28 44.09
CA PHE A 194 18.25 -13.55 45.50
C PHE A 194 17.01 -14.20 46.11
N SER A 195 17.16 -15.43 46.60
CA SER A 195 16.06 -16.31 47.03
C SER A 195 15.11 -16.73 45.91
N GLY A 196 14.41 -17.86 46.11
CA GLY A 196 13.40 -18.41 45.18
C GLY A 196 13.88 -18.67 43.75
N THR A 197 12.92 -18.78 42.83
CA THR A 197 13.15 -18.96 41.38
C THR A 197 12.51 -17.81 40.59
N VAL A 198 12.96 -17.63 39.36
CA VAL A 198 12.33 -16.67 38.44
C VAL A 198 12.06 -17.33 37.09
N SER A 199 11.01 -16.89 36.41
CA SER A 199 10.63 -17.33 35.07
C SER A 199 10.56 -16.15 34.10
N ASP A 200 10.42 -16.44 32.80
CA ASP A 200 10.27 -15.45 31.73
C ASP A 200 11.31 -14.32 31.77
N VAL A 201 12.58 -14.71 31.95
CA VAL A 201 13.69 -13.76 32.00
C VAL A 201 13.89 -13.15 30.61
N THR A 202 13.66 -11.85 30.50
CA THR A 202 13.95 -11.07 29.29
C THR A 202 15.06 -10.08 29.58
N TRP A 203 16.15 -10.19 28.82
CA TRP A 203 17.35 -9.39 29.02
C TRP A 203 17.57 -8.44 27.85
N VAL A 204 17.56 -7.15 28.13
CA VAL A 204 17.69 -6.09 27.13
C VAL A 204 18.98 -5.32 27.37
N GLU A 205 19.82 -5.23 26.34
CA GLU A 205 20.99 -4.35 26.31
C GLU A 205 20.78 -3.33 25.19
N VAL A 206 20.79 -2.04 25.52
CA VAL A 206 20.69 -0.95 24.55
C VAL A 206 22.07 -0.37 24.32
N ASP A 207 22.59 -0.59 23.13
CA ASP A 207 23.82 -0.01 22.60
C ASP A 207 23.45 1.17 21.69
N LYS A 208 23.28 2.37 22.25
CA LYS A 208 23.04 3.56 21.41
C LYS A 208 24.22 3.78 20.45
N LYS A 209 24.04 3.45 19.18
CA LYS A 209 24.64 4.18 18.07
C LYS A 209 23.62 5.14 17.49
#